data_AF-A0A1V5D2M8-F1
#
_entry.id   AF-A0A1V5D2M8-F1
#
_cell.length_a   1.000
_cell.length_b   1.000
_cell.length_c   1.000
_cell.angle_alpha   90.00
_cell.angle_beta   90.00
_cell.angle_gamma   90.00
#
_symmetry.space_group_name_H-M   'P 1'
#
loop_
_entity.id
_entity.type
_entity.pdbx_description
1 polymer ?
#
loop_
_entity_poly.entity_id
_entity_poly.type
_entity_poly.pdbx_seq_one_letter_code
_entity_poly.pdbx_strand_id
1 'polypeptide(L)'
;MKQRAHGVRMSSIILAVLVVFAMFTDLVEAKTANEINVSVNEAINRFYKQVDGAREFMGQARAVLVMPNVTKAGFVVGGQYGEGALRVGGETRGYYNLIAGSYGFTFGAQQMDIIIAFMTDGALKSFHEVEGWEVGVDGNVALIDVGAGTRLDTTTLRDPIVGFVFDAKGLMLDISLKGAKFTEIKR
;
A
#
# COMPACT_ATOMS: atom_id res chain seq x y z
N MET A 1 8.65 -53.08 20.18
CA MET A 1 9.59 -51.92 20.11
C MET A 1 9.40 -51.10 18.82
N LYS A 2 8.20 -50.54 18.52
CA LYS A 2 7.95 -49.83 17.23
C LYS A 2 7.35 -48.41 17.34
N GLN A 3 7.20 -47.84 18.53
CA GLN A 3 6.59 -46.50 18.71
C GLN A 3 7.59 -45.33 18.80
N ARG A 4 8.90 -45.57 18.94
CA ARG A 4 9.89 -44.49 19.17
C ARG A 4 10.35 -43.75 17.90
N ALA A 5 10.10 -44.29 16.70
CA ALA A 5 10.66 -43.73 15.46
C ALA A 5 9.85 -42.56 14.86
N HIS A 6 8.54 -42.47 15.14
CA HIS A 6 7.70 -41.38 14.61
C HIS A 6 7.88 -40.04 15.35
N GLY A 7 8.15 -40.08 16.67
CA GLY A 7 8.37 -38.87 17.47
C GLY A 7 9.64 -38.11 17.07
N VAL A 8 10.72 -38.84 16.75
CA VAL A 8 12.00 -38.25 16.34
C VAL A 8 11.89 -37.56 14.98
N ARG A 9 11.19 -38.18 14.02
CA ARG A 9 10.98 -37.60 12.67
C ARG A 9 10.11 -36.34 12.69
N MET A 10 9.08 -36.31 13.54
CA MET A 10 8.22 -35.12 13.71
C MET A 10 8.98 -33.96 14.38
N SER A 11 9.77 -34.27 15.43
CA SER A 11 10.62 -33.28 16.11
C SER A 11 11.70 -32.71 15.21
N SER A 12 12.32 -33.53 14.34
CA SER A 12 13.33 -33.05 13.39
C SER A 12 12.74 -32.12 12.31
N ILE A 13 11.50 -32.35 11.87
CA ILE A 13 10.82 -31.45 10.92
C ILE A 13 10.44 -30.12 11.58
N ILE A 14 9.92 -30.16 12.82
CA ILE A 14 9.60 -28.95 13.58
C ILE A 14 10.87 -28.13 13.88
N LEU A 15 11.97 -28.79 14.23
CA LEU A 15 13.24 -28.13 14.48
C LEU A 15 13.85 -27.56 13.19
N ALA A 16 13.74 -28.27 12.06
CA ALA A 16 14.19 -27.76 10.77
C ALA A 16 13.37 -26.55 10.31
N VAL A 17 12.05 -26.54 10.50
CA VAL A 17 11.18 -25.39 10.20
C VAL A 17 11.52 -24.20 11.10
N LEU A 18 11.78 -24.42 12.40
CA LEU A 18 12.22 -23.37 13.32
C LEU A 18 13.60 -22.80 12.98
N VAL A 19 14.54 -23.63 12.54
CA VAL A 19 15.88 -23.18 12.12
C VAL A 19 15.82 -22.41 10.81
N VAL A 20 14.98 -22.83 9.85
CA VAL A 20 14.72 -22.07 8.63
C VAL A 20 14.06 -20.73 8.96
N PHE A 21 13.08 -20.69 9.86
CA PHE A 21 12.46 -19.43 10.33
C PHE A 21 13.46 -18.51 11.03
N ALA A 22 14.41 -19.06 11.80
CA ALA A 22 15.47 -18.30 12.46
C ALA A 22 16.55 -17.78 11.50
N MET A 23 16.75 -18.40 10.33
CA MET A 23 17.66 -17.90 9.29
C MET A 23 17.05 -16.84 8.37
N PHE A 24 15.75 -16.57 8.50
CA PHE A 24 15.04 -15.47 7.82
C PHE A 24 14.76 -14.29 8.75
N THR A 25 15.51 -14.13 9.85
CA THR A 25 15.54 -12.86 10.58
C THR A 25 16.52 -11.88 9.93
N ASP A 26 16.45 -11.73 8.60
CA ASP A 26 16.90 -10.48 8.01
C ASP A 26 16.05 -9.41 8.69
N LEU A 27 16.68 -8.58 9.51
CA LEU A 27 16.02 -7.45 10.14
C LEU A 27 15.36 -6.66 9.00
N VAL A 28 14.03 -6.70 8.94
CA VAL A 28 13.26 -5.73 8.16
C VAL A 28 13.53 -4.40 8.84
N GLU A 29 14.57 -3.70 8.38
CA GLU A 29 14.91 -2.38 8.86
C GLU A 29 13.76 -1.45 8.44
N ALA A 30 13.14 -0.82 9.43
CA ALA A 30 12.12 0.17 9.18
C ALA A 30 12.75 1.30 8.36
N LYS A 31 12.15 1.65 7.22
CA LYS A 31 12.64 2.75 6.39
C LYS A 31 12.71 4.02 7.23
N THR A 32 13.76 4.80 7.08
CA THR A 32 13.87 6.11 7.70
C THR A 32 12.89 7.11 7.09
N ALA A 33 12.55 8.15 7.85
CA ALA A 33 11.74 9.28 7.36
C ALA A 33 12.25 9.84 6.01
N ASN A 34 13.57 9.96 5.86
CA ASN A 34 14.19 10.49 4.65
C ASN A 34 13.99 9.56 3.44
N GLU A 35 14.18 8.25 3.60
CA GLU A 35 13.98 7.27 2.52
C GLU A 35 12.52 7.20 2.07
N ILE A 36 11.57 7.32 3.02
CA ILE A 36 10.15 7.41 2.69
C ILE A 36 9.89 8.68 1.89
N ASN A 37 10.42 9.83 2.32
CA ASN A 37 10.20 11.10 1.61
C ASN A 37 10.77 11.09 0.19
N VAL A 38 11.95 10.49 -0.01
CA VAL A 38 12.53 10.29 -1.35
C VAL A 38 11.59 9.46 -2.22
N SER A 39 11.17 8.28 -1.72
CA SER A 39 10.28 7.38 -2.46
C SER A 39 8.93 8.04 -2.79
N VAL A 40 8.38 8.82 -1.86
CA VAL A 40 7.13 9.58 -2.04
C VAL A 40 7.28 10.63 -3.13
N ASN A 41 8.38 11.40 -3.11
CA ASN A 41 8.63 12.41 -4.14
C ASN A 41 8.79 11.77 -5.53
N GLU A 42 9.43 10.61 -5.61
CA GLU A 42 9.57 9.87 -6.87
C GLU A 42 8.21 9.37 -7.40
N ALA A 43 7.36 8.81 -6.53
CA ALA A 43 6.02 8.38 -6.91
C ALA A 43 5.16 9.55 -7.40
N ILE A 44 5.19 10.70 -6.72
CA ILE A 44 4.51 11.93 -7.19
C ILE A 44 5.03 12.35 -8.57
N ASN A 45 6.35 12.30 -8.78
CA ASN A 45 6.94 12.64 -10.07
C ASN A 45 6.53 11.66 -11.19
N ARG A 46 6.39 10.37 -10.88
CA ARG A 46 5.84 9.37 -11.82
C ARG A 46 4.37 9.66 -12.13
N PHE A 47 3.56 9.98 -11.11
CA PHE A 47 2.16 10.35 -11.26
C PHE A 47 1.99 11.56 -12.20
N TYR A 48 2.78 12.61 -12.01
CA TYR A 48 2.78 13.79 -12.88
C TYR A 48 3.19 13.51 -14.33
N LYS A 49 3.92 12.43 -14.59
CA LYS A 49 4.31 12.03 -15.95
C LYS A 49 3.28 11.12 -16.61
N GLN A 50 2.56 10.31 -15.84
CA GLN A 50 1.63 9.30 -16.35
C GLN A 50 0.20 9.83 -16.48
N VAL A 51 -0.17 10.87 -15.71
CA VAL A 51 -1.53 11.39 -15.63
C VAL A 51 -1.57 12.86 -16.05
N ASP A 52 -2.27 13.13 -17.15
CA ASP A 52 -2.53 14.48 -17.61
C ASP A 52 -3.44 15.21 -16.61
N GLY A 53 -3.03 16.41 -16.19
CA GLY A 53 -3.77 17.22 -15.20
C GLY A 53 -3.48 16.86 -13.74
N ALA A 54 -2.61 15.89 -13.46
CA ALA A 54 -2.30 15.45 -12.09
C ALA A 54 -1.82 16.57 -11.15
N ARG A 55 -1.07 17.56 -11.67
CA ARG A 55 -0.61 18.71 -10.87
C ARG A 55 -1.76 19.58 -10.41
N GLU A 56 -2.69 19.88 -11.31
CA GLU A 56 -3.88 20.67 -10.99
C GLU A 56 -4.77 19.92 -10.00
N PHE A 57 -5.02 18.63 -10.28
CA PHE A 57 -5.78 17.76 -9.39
C PHE A 57 -5.19 17.70 -7.97
N MET A 58 -3.88 17.43 -7.84
CA MET A 58 -3.22 17.40 -6.53
C MET A 58 -3.26 18.75 -5.81
N GLY A 59 -3.28 19.86 -6.54
CA GLY A 59 -3.44 21.20 -5.98
C GLY A 59 -4.83 21.48 -5.41
N GLN A 60 -5.85 20.71 -5.82
CA GLN A 60 -7.22 20.82 -5.30
C GLN A 60 -7.47 19.94 -4.06
N ALA A 61 -6.66 18.90 -3.86
CA ALA A 61 -6.78 18.01 -2.71
C ALA A 61 -6.42 18.73 -1.40
N ARG A 62 -7.14 18.40 -0.31
CA ARG A 62 -6.82 18.87 1.05
C ARG A 62 -5.56 18.21 1.59
N ALA A 63 -5.41 16.92 1.29
CA ALA A 63 -4.22 16.14 1.57
C ALA A 63 -4.09 15.01 0.56
N VAL A 64 -2.87 14.50 0.40
CA VAL A 64 -2.57 13.36 -0.44
C VAL A 64 -1.74 12.36 0.34
N LEU A 65 -2.27 11.17 0.54
CA LEU A 65 -1.53 10.04 1.07
C LEU A 65 -0.84 9.31 -0.08
N VAL A 66 0.48 9.27 -0.06
CA VAL A 66 1.30 8.66 -1.11
C VAL A 66 1.98 7.43 -0.55
N MET A 67 1.66 6.27 -1.11
CA MET A 67 2.26 4.98 -0.78
C MET A 67 3.09 4.50 -1.97
N PRO A 68 4.40 4.81 -1.98
CA PRO A 68 5.29 4.35 -3.05
C PRO A 68 5.65 2.87 -2.90
N ASN A 69 5.88 2.19 -4.02
CA ASN A 69 6.50 0.87 -4.08
C ASN A 69 5.78 -0.21 -3.23
N VAL A 70 4.46 -0.12 -3.10
CA VAL A 70 3.63 -1.09 -2.38
C VAL A 70 3.80 -2.47 -3.02
N THR A 71 4.18 -3.44 -2.19
CA THR A 71 4.45 -4.80 -2.64
C THR A 71 3.28 -5.70 -2.29
N LYS A 72 2.74 -6.38 -3.30
CA LYS A 72 1.74 -7.44 -3.16
C LYS A 72 2.41 -8.77 -3.49
N ALA A 73 2.40 -9.70 -2.56
CA ALA A 73 3.03 -11.01 -2.74
C ALA A 73 2.17 -12.12 -2.13
N GLY A 74 2.16 -13.28 -2.79
CA GLY A 74 1.41 -14.44 -2.34
C GLY A 74 1.42 -15.57 -3.37
N PHE A 75 0.69 -16.65 -3.06
CA PHE A 75 0.33 -17.71 -4.01
C PHE A 75 -1.19 -17.91 -4.02
N VAL A 76 -1.75 -18.41 -2.92
CA VAL A 76 -3.20 -18.60 -2.72
C VAL A 76 -3.75 -17.60 -1.70
N VAL A 77 -2.96 -17.36 -0.65
CA VAL A 77 -3.15 -16.29 0.34
C VAL A 77 -1.91 -15.43 0.28
N GLY A 78 -2.11 -14.12 0.18
CA GLY A 78 -1.02 -13.15 0.07
C GLY A 78 -1.27 -11.92 0.94
N GLY A 79 -0.25 -11.09 1.02
CA GLY A 79 -0.32 -9.81 1.71
C GLY A 79 0.15 -8.66 0.82
N GLN A 80 -0.31 -7.47 1.16
CA GLN A 80 0.22 -6.22 0.63
C GLN A 80 0.87 -5.42 1.75
N TYR A 81 2.05 -4.87 1.49
CA TYR A 81 2.75 -4.00 2.42
C TYR A 81 3.36 -2.80 1.68
N GLY A 82 3.30 -1.63 2.31
CA GLY A 82 3.99 -0.44 1.85
C GLY A 82 4.11 0.60 2.95
N GLU A 83 5.05 1.53 2.79
CA GLU A 83 5.24 2.68 3.68
C GLU A 83 5.28 3.96 2.86
N GLY A 84 4.65 5.00 3.38
CA GLY A 84 4.42 6.24 2.67
C GLY A 84 4.21 7.41 3.60
N ALA A 85 3.76 8.52 3.03
CA ALA A 85 3.56 9.75 3.77
C ALA A 85 2.28 10.47 3.37
N LEU A 86 1.65 11.10 4.36
CA LEU A 86 0.58 12.07 4.14
C LEU A 86 1.20 13.44 3.85
N ARG A 87 0.82 14.03 2.71
CA ARG A 87 1.23 15.36 2.27
C ARG A 87 0.09 16.35 2.39
N VAL A 88 0.35 17.49 3.02
CA VAL A 88 -0.58 18.62 3.12
C VAL A 88 0.17 19.87 2.65
N GLY A 89 -0.32 20.54 1.60
CA GLY A 89 0.38 21.70 1.03
C GLY A 89 1.79 21.39 0.53
N GLY A 90 2.08 20.15 0.15
CA GLY A 90 3.40 19.68 -0.29
C GLY A 90 4.33 19.20 0.82
N GLU A 91 4.01 19.47 2.09
CA GLU A 91 4.82 19.07 3.25
C GLU A 91 4.37 17.74 3.82
N THR A 92 5.33 16.94 4.31
CA THR A 92 5.04 15.70 5.06
C THR A 92 4.46 16.03 6.43
N ARG A 93 3.26 15.51 6.72
CA ARG A 93 2.57 15.69 8.01
C ARG A 93 2.49 14.42 8.85
N GLY A 94 2.71 13.26 8.25
CA GLY A 94 2.77 11.98 8.96
C GLY A 94 3.23 10.86 8.03
N TYR A 95 3.69 9.77 8.63
CA TYR A 95 4.09 8.56 7.92
C TYR A 95 3.08 7.46 8.19
N TYR A 96 2.80 6.65 7.18
CA TYR A 96 1.79 5.60 7.27
C TYR A 96 2.32 4.31 6.66
N ASN A 97 1.86 3.19 7.18
CA ASN A 97 1.95 1.92 6.47
C ASN A 97 0.62 1.57 5.82
N LEU A 98 0.68 0.70 4.81
CA LEU A 98 -0.48 0.00 4.24
C LEU A 98 -0.30 -1.48 4.51
N ILE A 99 -1.33 -2.11 5.05
CA ILE A 99 -1.44 -3.57 5.17
C ILE A 99 -2.77 -4.00 4.55
N ALA A 100 -2.74 -4.95 3.62
CA ALA A 100 -3.96 -5.55 3.10
C ALA A 100 -3.79 -7.07 2.98
N GLY A 101 -4.84 -7.80 3.33
CA GLY A 101 -4.96 -9.22 2.95
C GLY A 101 -5.31 -9.33 1.48
N SER A 102 -4.83 -10.38 0.81
CA SER A 102 -5.27 -10.71 -0.54
C SER A 102 -5.63 -12.19 -0.63
N TYR A 103 -6.82 -12.46 -1.20
CA TYR A 103 -7.30 -13.79 -1.51
C TYR A 103 -7.35 -13.93 -3.04
N GLY A 104 -6.61 -14.89 -3.58
CA GLY A 104 -6.54 -15.11 -5.03
C GLY A 104 -5.19 -15.61 -5.49
N PHE A 105 -5.14 -16.09 -6.73
CA PHE A 105 -3.92 -16.57 -7.38
C PHE A 105 -2.99 -15.39 -7.71
N THR A 106 -2.27 -14.87 -6.71
CA THR A 106 -1.13 -13.98 -6.96
C THR A 106 0.05 -14.89 -7.24
N PHE A 107 0.73 -14.75 -8.37
CA PHE A 107 1.96 -15.53 -8.63
C PHE A 107 3.16 -14.59 -8.56
N GLY A 108 3.95 -14.73 -7.50
CA GLY A 108 5.16 -13.94 -7.28
C GLY A 108 4.90 -12.64 -6.52
N ALA A 109 5.76 -11.65 -6.78
CA ALA A 109 5.68 -10.33 -6.18
C ALA A 109 5.35 -9.28 -7.24
N GLN A 110 4.38 -8.44 -6.94
CA GLN A 110 3.93 -7.30 -7.73
C GLN A 110 4.26 -6.03 -6.97
N GLN A 111 4.57 -4.96 -7.70
CA GLN A 111 4.83 -3.65 -7.10
C GLN A 111 4.01 -2.58 -7.80
N MET A 112 3.45 -1.66 -7.03
CA MET A 112 2.67 -0.52 -7.54
C MET A 112 2.87 0.70 -6.66
N ASP A 113 2.59 1.87 -7.20
CA ASP A 113 2.41 3.09 -6.42
C ASP A 113 0.92 3.35 -6.21
N ILE A 114 0.59 3.86 -5.03
CA ILE A 114 -0.78 4.25 -4.69
C ILE A 114 -0.77 5.71 -4.22
N ILE A 115 -1.72 6.50 -4.74
CA ILE A 115 -2.01 7.85 -4.27
C ILE A 115 -3.47 7.91 -3.86
N ILE A 116 -3.76 8.35 -2.63
CA ILE A 116 -5.11 8.64 -2.15
C ILE A 116 -5.22 10.13 -1.90
N ALA A 117 -6.08 10.80 -2.66
CA ALA A 117 -6.38 12.22 -2.52
C ALA A 117 -7.66 12.41 -1.72
N PHE A 118 -7.58 13.19 -0.65
CA PHE A 118 -8.72 13.61 0.14
C PHE A 118 -9.20 14.97 -0.38
N MET A 119 -10.33 14.98 -1.09
CA MET A 119 -10.82 16.15 -1.81
C MET A 119 -11.65 17.10 -0.94
N THR A 120 -12.11 16.62 0.22
CA THR A 120 -12.93 17.40 1.15
C THR A 120 -12.36 17.37 2.56
N ASP A 121 -12.67 18.41 3.34
CA ASP A 121 -12.26 18.50 4.74
C ASP A 121 -12.86 17.38 5.59
N GLY A 122 -14.10 16.96 5.27
CA GLY A 122 -14.76 15.82 5.93
C GLY A 122 -14.05 14.49 5.68
N ALA A 123 -13.60 14.24 4.45
CA ALA A 123 -12.85 13.05 4.10
C ALA A 123 -11.48 13.00 4.81
N LEU A 124 -10.74 14.11 4.80
CA LEU A 124 -9.47 14.20 5.52
C LEU A 124 -9.65 14.01 7.02
N LYS A 125 -10.71 14.61 7.58
CA LYS A 125 -11.05 14.46 9.00
C LYS A 125 -11.32 12.98 9.35
N SER A 126 -12.13 12.29 8.56
CA SER A 126 -12.43 10.87 8.80
C SER A 126 -11.18 9.97 8.76
N PHE A 127 -10.20 10.32 7.94
CA PHE A 127 -8.93 9.59 7.88
C PHE A 127 -8.09 9.77 9.16
N HIS A 128 -8.09 10.98 9.73
CA HIS A 128 -7.34 11.27 10.96
C HIS A 128 -7.99 10.74 12.24
N GLU A 129 -9.32 10.63 12.27
CA GLU A 129 -10.04 10.24 13.49
C GLU A 129 -10.01 8.73 13.77
N VAL A 130 -9.65 7.92 12.78
CA VAL A 130 -9.63 6.46 12.88
C VAL A 130 -8.20 5.94 12.93
N GLU A 131 -7.86 5.25 14.02
CA GLU A 131 -6.60 4.51 14.10
C GLU A 131 -6.65 3.31 13.15
N GLY A 132 -5.83 3.34 12.11
CA GLY A 132 -5.80 2.26 11.13
C GLY A 132 -7.02 2.30 10.22
N TRP A 133 -7.23 3.43 9.54
CA TRP A 133 -8.33 3.66 8.62
C TRP A 133 -8.38 2.60 7.50
N GLU A 134 -9.53 1.96 7.31
CA GLU A 134 -9.74 0.86 6.36
C GLU A 134 -10.63 1.25 5.18
N VAL A 135 -10.11 1.02 3.97
CA VAL A 135 -10.84 1.29 2.72
C VAL A 135 -12.07 0.39 2.58
N GLY A 136 -13.22 1.01 2.35
CA GLY A 136 -14.51 0.35 2.21
C GLY A 136 -15.25 0.14 3.53
N VAL A 137 -14.60 0.40 4.67
CA VAL A 137 -15.22 0.42 6.00
C VAL A 137 -15.34 1.85 6.50
N ASP A 138 -14.21 2.55 6.61
CA ASP A 138 -14.14 3.92 7.17
C ASP A 138 -14.27 5.00 6.09
N GLY A 139 -14.09 4.64 4.83
CA GLY A 139 -14.45 5.49 3.70
C GLY A 139 -14.38 4.78 2.36
N ASN A 140 -15.21 5.26 1.43
CA ASN A 140 -15.25 4.74 0.07
C ASN A 140 -14.25 5.49 -0.80
N VAL A 141 -13.38 4.74 -1.49
CA VAL A 141 -12.35 5.30 -2.38
C VAL A 141 -12.76 5.00 -3.81
N ALA A 142 -12.96 6.05 -4.61
CA ALA A 142 -13.11 5.91 -6.05
C ALA A 142 -11.74 5.57 -6.66
N LEU A 143 -11.55 4.32 -7.09
CA LEU A 143 -10.27 3.83 -7.61
C LEU A 143 -10.16 4.05 -9.11
N ILE A 144 -9.01 4.60 -9.52
CA ILE A 144 -8.61 4.81 -10.91
C ILE A 144 -7.33 4.03 -11.15
N ASP A 145 -7.41 3.07 -12.06
CA ASP A 145 -6.24 2.37 -12.60
C ASP A 145 -5.62 3.24 -13.70
N VAL A 146 -4.37 3.64 -13.50
CA VAL A 146 -3.67 4.55 -14.40
C VAL A 146 -2.93 3.74 -15.47
N GLY A 147 -3.48 3.78 -16.67
CA GLY A 147 -2.80 3.33 -17.90
C GLY A 147 -2.06 4.47 -18.62
N ALA A 148 -1.42 4.12 -19.74
CA ALA A 148 -0.77 5.09 -20.60
C ALA A 148 -1.77 6.14 -21.13
N GLY A 149 -1.55 7.42 -20.82
CA GLY A 149 -2.38 8.54 -21.29
C GLY A 149 -3.68 8.74 -20.49
N THR A 150 -3.71 8.33 -19.23
CA THR A 150 -4.85 8.58 -18.34
C THR A 150 -5.09 10.09 -18.19
N ARG A 151 -6.33 10.52 -18.41
CA ARG A 151 -6.76 11.92 -18.26
C ARG A 151 -7.74 12.05 -17.13
N LEU A 152 -7.53 13.04 -16.27
CA LEU A 152 -8.47 13.38 -15.21
C LEU A 152 -9.61 14.20 -15.81
N ASP A 153 -10.85 13.73 -15.63
CA ASP A 153 -12.04 14.45 -16.02
C ASP A 153 -12.70 15.15 -14.81
N THR A 154 -13.70 15.98 -15.08
CA THR A 154 -14.42 16.71 -14.02
C THR A 154 -15.29 15.81 -13.14
N THR A 155 -15.57 14.58 -13.58
CA THR A 155 -16.32 13.57 -12.79
C THR A 155 -15.47 13.08 -11.63
N THR A 156 -14.19 12.79 -11.88
CA THR A 156 -13.20 12.35 -10.88
C THR A 156 -13.06 13.33 -9.71
N LEU A 157 -13.29 14.62 -9.93
CA LEU A 157 -13.20 15.67 -8.91
C LEU A 157 -14.37 15.70 -7.92
N ARG A 158 -15.44 14.93 -8.15
CA ARG A 158 -16.65 14.96 -7.31
C ARG A 158 -16.59 14.02 -6.12
N ASP A 159 -15.77 12.98 -6.18
CA ASP A 159 -15.65 12.01 -5.10
C ASP A 159 -14.86 12.58 -3.92
N PRO A 160 -15.33 12.42 -2.67
CA PRO A 160 -14.62 12.93 -1.48
C PRO A 160 -13.23 12.34 -1.29
N ILE A 161 -13.03 11.10 -1.74
CA ILE A 161 -11.76 10.36 -1.70
C ILE A 161 -11.54 9.68 -3.04
N VAL A 162 -10.42 10.00 -3.68
CA VAL A 162 -10.02 9.43 -4.98
C VAL A 162 -8.70 8.70 -4.82
N GLY A 163 -8.63 7.45 -5.27
CA GLY A 163 -7.42 6.64 -5.23
C GLY A 163 -6.90 6.36 -6.64
N PHE A 164 -5.59 6.45 -6.82
CA PHE A 164 -4.90 6.10 -8.04
C PHE A 164 -3.95 4.95 -7.77
N VAL A 165 -3.96 3.95 -8.65
CA VAL A 165 -2.93 2.90 -8.68
C VAL A 165 -2.20 2.99 -10.00
N PHE A 166 -0.87 3.02 -9.94
CA PHE A 166 -0.01 3.28 -11.11
C PHE A 166 1.38 2.68 -10.95
N ASP A 167 2.23 2.82 -11.97
CA ASP A 167 3.57 2.19 -12.05
C ASP A 167 3.55 0.68 -11.74
N ALA A 168 2.48 0.00 -12.16
CA ALA A 168 2.26 -1.41 -11.90
C ALA A 168 3.33 -2.29 -12.58
N LYS A 169 4.02 -3.12 -11.78
CA LYS A 169 5.01 -4.10 -12.22
C LYS A 169 4.54 -5.51 -11.86
N GLY A 170 4.67 -6.42 -12.84
CA GLY A 170 4.18 -7.80 -12.75
C GLY A 170 2.81 -7.99 -13.41
N LEU A 171 2.28 -9.22 -13.34
CA LEU A 171 1.00 -9.57 -13.96
C LEU A 171 -0.17 -9.10 -13.09
N MET A 172 -0.63 -7.87 -13.24
CA MET A 172 -1.74 -7.32 -12.46
C MET A 172 -3.10 -7.72 -13.07
N LEU A 173 -3.74 -8.74 -12.49
CA LEU A 173 -5.07 -9.19 -12.94
C LEU A 173 -6.23 -8.58 -12.16
N ASP A 174 -5.95 -8.02 -10.97
CA ASP A 174 -6.97 -7.43 -10.10
C ASP A 174 -6.33 -6.44 -9.11
N ILE A 175 -6.74 -5.17 -9.24
CA ILE A 175 -6.31 -4.07 -8.39
C ILE A 175 -7.52 -3.60 -7.60
N SER A 176 -7.53 -3.92 -6.30
CA SER A 176 -8.49 -3.40 -5.34
C SER A 176 -7.76 -2.99 -4.07
N LEU A 177 -8.18 -1.85 -3.51
CA LEU A 177 -7.74 -1.39 -2.19
C LEU A 177 -8.74 -1.76 -1.09
N LYS A 178 -9.87 -2.40 -1.40
CA LYS A 178 -10.87 -2.74 -0.38
C LYS A 178 -10.26 -3.62 0.70
N GLY A 179 -10.45 -3.23 1.96
CA GLY A 179 -9.85 -3.91 3.12
C GLY A 179 -8.37 -3.58 3.35
N ALA A 180 -7.78 -2.66 2.58
CA ALA A 180 -6.47 -2.11 2.89
C ALA A 180 -6.58 -1.17 4.09
N LYS A 181 -5.72 -1.41 5.08
CA LYS A 181 -5.64 -0.67 6.32
C LYS A 181 -4.43 0.25 6.32
N PHE A 182 -4.65 1.52 6.62
CA PHE A 182 -3.63 2.56 6.67
C PHE A 182 -3.38 2.99 8.11
N THR A 183 -2.21 2.68 8.66
CA THR A 183 -1.90 2.97 10.07
C THR A 183 -0.76 3.97 10.16
N GLU A 184 -0.91 4.98 11.00
CA GLU A 184 0.16 5.94 11.26
C GLU A 184 1.34 5.25 11.95
N ILE A 185 2.56 5.60 11.54
CA ILE A 185 3.81 5.04 12.06
C ILE A 185 4.77 6.15 12.47
N LYS A 186 5.57 5.90 13.50
CA LYS A 186 6.62 6.83 13.96
C LYS A 186 7.91 6.60 13.18
N ARG A 187 8.56 7.69 12.75
CA ARG A 187 9.78 7.70 11.93
C ARG A 187 10.67 8.88 12.27
#